data_AF-A0A268RA81-F1
#
_entry.id   AF-A0A268RA81-F1
#
_cell.length_a   1.000
_cell.length_b   1.000
_cell.length_c   1.000
_cell.angle_alpha   90.00
_cell.angle_beta   90.00
_cell.angle_gamma   90.00
#
_symmetry.space_group_name_H-M   'P 1'
#
loop_
_entity.id
_entity.type
_entity.pdbx_description
1 polymer ?
#
loop_
_entity_poly.entity_id
_entity_poly.type
_entity_poly.pdbx_seq_one_letter_code
_entity_poly.pdbx_strand_id
1 'polypeptide(L)'
;MKKLSGILVTHEHSDHIKGLGVLARKHKLPVYANEKTWQAMDGLIGEIATEQKFVFQTGTVKTFGSLDIESFGVSHDAAEPMFFAFNHQG
;
A
#
# COMPACT_ATOMS: atom_id res chain seq x y z
N MET A 1 7.42 -19.11 11.35
CA MET A 1 6.65 -17.85 11.39
C MET A 1 7.20 -16.89 10.34
N LYS A 2 6.41 -16.60 9.29
CA LYS A 2 6.47 -15.45 8.37
C LYS A 2 5.29 -15.61 7.42
N LYS A 3 4.13 -15.02 7.74
CA LYS A 3 2.88 -15.13 6.94
C LYS A 3 2.45 -13.79 6.34
N LEU A 4 3.38 -12.88 6.11
CA LEU A 4 3.10 -11.58 5.49
C LEU A 4 3.65 -11.58 4.07
N SER A 5 2.80 -11.21 3.12
CA SER A 5 3.13 -11.22 1.69
C SER A 5 3.37 -9.80 1.12
N GLY A 6 2.86 -8.77 1.78
CA GLY A 6 2.98 -7.38 1.34
C GLY A 6 2.21 -6.42 2.23
N ILE A 7 2.33 -5.13 1.94
CA ILE A 7 1.66 -4.03 2.64
C ILE A 7 0.91 -3.21 1.60
N LEU A 8 -0.39 -3.02 1.80
CA LEU A 8 -1.21 -2.10 0.99
C LEU A 8 -1.42 -0.81 1.78
N VAL A 9 -1.16 0.34 1.17
CA VAL A 9 -1.31 1.65 1.81
C VAL A 9 -2.52 2.36 1.21
N THR A 10 -3.43 2.79 2.08
CA THR A 10 -4.67 3.49 1.68
C THR A 10 -4.44 4.97 1.40
N HIS A 11 -3.65 5.64 2.26
CA HIS A 11 -3.32 7.07 2.18
C HIS A 11 -2.19 7.43 3.17
N GLU A 12 -1.71 8.67 3.13
CA GLU A 12 -0.48 9.16 3.77
C GLU A 12 -0.63 9.69 5.21
N HIS A 13 -1.79 9.54 5.85
CA HIS A 13 -1.95 10.03 7.22
C HIS A 13 -1.09 9.26 8.21
N SER A 14 -0.55 9.98 9.20
CA SER A 14 0.44 9.42 10.13
C SER A 14 -0.07 8.21 10.91
N ASP A 15 -1.34 8.15 11.27
CA ASP A 15 -1.95 6.99 11.93
C ASP A 15 -2.00 5.74 11.03
N HIS A 16 -1.91 5.90 9.71
CA HIS A 16 -1.81 4.80 8.74
C HIS A 16 -0.36 4.44 8.38
N ILE A 17 0.54 5.43 8.29
CA ILE A 17 1.90 5.22 7.75
C ILE A 17 3.00 5.22 8.82
N LYS A 18 2.69 5.54 10.08
CA LYS A 18 3.66 5.55 11.18
C LYS A 18 4.15 4.13 11.43
N GLY A 19 5.41 3.90 11.05
CA GLY A 19 6.07 2.60 11.15
C GLY A 19 6.08 1.80 9.85
N LEU A 20 5.46 2.29 8.77
CA LEU A 20 5.44 1.63 7.46
C LEU A 20 6.85 1.24 7.00
N GLY A 21 7.77 2.21 6.94
CA GLY A 21 9.14 1.93 6.48
C GLY A 21 9.92 0.99 7.41
N VAL A 22 9.71 1.09 8.73
CA VAL A 22 10.35 0.16 9.68
C VAL A 22 9.88 -1.27 9.45
N LEU A 23 8.57 -1.48 9.29
CA LEU A 23 7.97 -2.78 9.03
C LEU A 23 8.44 -3.34 7.68
N ALA A 24 8.38 -2.53 6.62
CA ALA A 24 8.81 -2.90 5.28
C ALA A 24 10.28 -3.35 5.26
N ARG A 25 11.21 -2.57 5.85
CA ARG A 25 12.64 -2.91 5.89
C ARG A 25 12.91 -4.15 6.73
N LYS A 26 12.32 -4.25 7.93
CA LYS A 26 12.55 -5.37 8.86
C LYS A 26 12.13 -6.71 8.25
N HIS A 27 11.03 -6.74 7.50
CA HIS A 27 10.47 -7.97 6.96
C HIS A 27 10.72 -8.17 5.46
N LYS A 28 11.37 -7.20 4.79
CA LYS A 28 11.60 -7.20 3.33
C LYS A 28 10.28 -7.37 2.55
N LEU A 29 9.24 -6.65 2.96
CA LEU A 29 7.91 -6.75 2.36
C LEU A 29 7.77 -5.77 1.18
N PRO A 30 7.11 -6.17 0.08
CA PRO A 30 6.67 -5.23 -0.94
C PRO A 30 5.57 -4.33 -0.37
N VAL A 31 5.63 -3.04 -0.72
CA VAL A 31 4.67 -2.01 -0.33
C VAL A 31 3.99 -1.51 -1.60
N TYR A 32 2.66 -1.42 -1.54
CA TYR A 32 1.82 -1.01 -2.66
C TYR A 32 1.05 0.26 -2.28
N ALA A 33 1.16 1.28 -3.11
CA ALA A 33 0.39 2.52 -3.02
C ALA A 33 0.22 3.11 -4.42
N ASN A 34 -0.69 4.06 -4.62
CA ASN A 34 -0.73 4.83 -5.86
C ASN A 34 0.40 5.88 -5.86
N GLU A 35 0.65 6.50 -7.00
CA GLU A 35 1.76 7.44 -7.18
C GLU A 35 1.64 8.68 -6.28
N LYS A 36 0.44 9.22 -6.10
CA LYS A 36 0.22 10.43 -5.28
C LYS A 36 0.42 10.15 -3.81
N THR A 37 -0.05 9.00 -3.31
CA THR A 37 0.24 8.55 -1.94
C THR A 37 1.75 8.32 -1.76
N TRP A 38 2.45 7.72 -2.73
CA TRP A 38 3.91 7.58 -2.66
C TRP A 38 4.64 8.92 -2.55
N GLN A 39 4.25 9.90 -3.35
CA GLN A 39 4.80 11.25 -3.32
C GLN A 39 4.51 11.94 -1.98
N ALA A 40 3.28 11.83 -1.47
CA ALA A 40 2.88 12.45 -0.21
C ALA A 40 3.52 11.80 1.02
N MET A 41 3.88 10.51 0.95
CA MET A 41 4.63 9.81 1.99
C MET A 41 6.14 10.08 1.96
N ASP A 42 6.66 10.73 0.92
CA ASP A 42 8.10 10.97 0.79
C ASP A 42 8.62 11.79 1.97
N GLY A 43 9.75 11.35 2.55
CA GLY A 43 10.29 11.92 3.80
C GLY A 43 9.53 11.56 5.09
N LEU A 44 8.31 11.00 5.05
CA LEU A 44 7.52 10.68 6.25
C LEU A 44 7.77 9.25 6.79
N ILE A 45 8.15 8.32 5.91
CA ILE A 45 8.26 6.89 6.23
C ILE A 45 9.72 6.39 6.32
N GLY A 46 10.68 7.31 6.14
CA GLY A 46 12.10 7.01 5.96
C GLY A 46 12.36 6.26 4.65
N GLU A 47 13.62 5.89 4.41
CA GLU A 47 13.98 5.23 3.16
C GLU A 47 13.41 3.81 3.08
N ILE A 48 12.77 3.49 1.95
CA ILE A 48 12.38 2.15 1.54
C ILE A 48 13.09 1.90 0.22
N ALA A 49 13.71 0.73 0.07
CA ALA A 49 14.45 0.38 -1.12
C ALA A 49 13.51 0.32 -2.34
N THR A 50 13.98 0.76 -3.51
CA THR A 50 13.16 0.90 -4.72
C THR A 50 12.49 -0.42 -5.11
N GLU A 51 13.17 -1.56 -4.91
CA GLU A 51 12.65 -2.90 -5.15
C GLU A 51 11.48 -3.32 -4.24
N GLN A 52 11.24 -2.57 -3.16
CA GLN A 52 10.09 -2.77 -2.28
C GLN A 52 8.92 -1.84 -2.61
N LYS A 53 9.08 -0.87 -3.52
CA LYS A 53 8.04 0.12 -3.87
C LYS A 53 7.30 -0.31 -5.13
N PHE A 54 6.01 -0.57 -5.01
CA PHE A 54 5.14 -0.96 -6.11
C PHE A 54 3.98 0.01 -6.26
N VAL A 55 3.64 0.32 -7.52
CA VAL A 55 2.47 1.13 -7.83
C VAL A 55 1.23 0.23 -7.92
N PHE A 56 0.19 0.61 -7.18
CA PHE A 56 -1.16 0.08 -7.30
C PHE A 56 -2.08 1.25 -7.63
N GLN A 57 -2.46 1.37 -8.91
CA GLN A 57 -3.33 2.43 -9.39
C GLN A 57 -4.72 2.33 -8.76
N THR A 58 -5.32 3.47 -8.43
CA THR A 58 -6.69 3.58 -7.94
C THR A 58 -7.68 3.11 -9.01
N GLY A 59 -8.69 2.31 -8.64
CA GLY A 59 -9.69 1.79 -9.59
C GLY A 59 -9.23 0.58 -10.40
N THR A 60 -8.21 -0.16 -9.93
CA THR A 60 -7.69 -1.34 -10.64
C THR A 60 -7.76 -2.59 -9.77
N VAL A 61 -7.70 -3.75 -10.42
CA VAL A 61 -7.63 -5.05 -9.74
C VAL A 61 -6.24 -5.64 -9.90
N LYS A 62 -5.69 -6.19 -8.82
CA LYS A 62 -4.46 -6.98 -8.83
C LYS A 62 -4.67 -8.30 -8.09
N THR A 63 -4.16 -9.37 -8.70
CA THR A 63 -4.22 -10.72 -8.11
C THR A 63 -2.98 -10.98 -7.26
N PHE A 64 -3.20 -11.42 -6.01
CA PHE A 64 -2.19 -11.81 -5.05
C PHE A 64 -2.45 -13.23 -4.55
N GLY A 65 -1.80 -14.20 -5.19
CA GLY A 65 -2.07 -15.62 -4.90
C GLY A 65 -3.50 -15.99 -5.28
N SER A 66 -4.32 -16.39 -4.30
CA SER A 66 -5.74 -16.73 -4.51
C SER A 66 -6.71 -15.56 -4.30
N LEU A 67 -6.20 -14.35 -4.04
CA LEU A 67 -7.00 -13.15 -3.77
C LEU A 67 -6.96 -12.21 -4.95
N ASP A 68 -8.12 -11.70 -5.35
CA ASP A 68 -8.23 -10.52 -6.21
C ASP A 68 -8.52 -9.32 -5.32
N ILE A 69 -7.65 -8.31 -5.40
CA ILE A 69 -7.78 -7.09 -4.61
C ILE A 69 -8.11 -5.96 -5.58
N GLU A 70 -9.24 -5.32 -5.36
CA GLU A 70 -9.67 -4.13 -6.11
C GLU A 70 -9.38 -2.88 -5.29
N SER A 71 -8.72 -1.89 -5.89
CA SER A 71 -8.60 -0.56 -5.30
C SER A 71 -9.74 0.34 -5.78
N PHE A 72 -10.27 1.19 -4.91
CA PHE A 72 -11.28 2.18 -5.28
C PHE A 72 -11.07 3.48 -4.52
N GLY A 73 -11.28 4.61 -5.22
CA GLY A 73 -11.11 5.94 -4.65
C GLY A 73 -12.18 6.25 -3.62
N VAL A 74 -11.80 7.01 -2.58
CA VAL A 74 -12.72 7.51 -1.56
C VAL A 74 -12.57 9.01 -1.39
N SER A 75 -13.59 9.68 -0.86
CA SER A 75 -13.47 11.09 -0.46
C SER A 75 -12.90 11.17 0.95
N HIS A 76 -11.68 11.69 1.08
CA HIS A 76 -11.00 11.94 2.34
C HIS A 76 -9.95 13.02 2.12
N ASP A 77 -9.54 13.70 3.18
CA ASP A 77 -8.52 14.76 3.12
C ASP A 77 -7.12 14.13 3.00
N ALA A 78 -6.78 13.63 1.82
CA ALA A 78 -5.51 12.95 1.56
C ALA A 78 -5.15 12.97 0.06
N ALA A 79 -3.90 12.64 -0.26
CA ALA A 79 -3.39 12.57 -1.63
C ALA A 79 -3.86 11.30 -2.38
N GLU A 80 -5.03 11.41 -3.02
CA GLU A 80 -5.71 10.32 -3.75
C GLU A 80 -5.91 9.07 -2.86
N PRO A 81 -6.72 9.17 -1.80
CA PRO A 81 -6.97 8.06 -0.92
C PRO A 81 -7.76 6.97 -1.65
N MET A 82 -7.33 5.73 -1.44
CA MET A 82 -8.02 4.55 -1.95
C MET A 82 -8.23 3.53 -0.85
N PHE A 83 -9.32 2.79 -0.94
CA PHE A 83 -9.60 1.59 -0.13
C PHE A 83 -9.50 0.35 -1.00
N PHE A 84 -9.56 -0.81 -0.35
CA PHE A 84 -9.38 -2.11 -1.00
C PHE A 84 -10.56 -3.04 -0.69
N ALA A 85 -11.11 -3.66 -1.73
CA ALA A 85 -12.02 -4.80 -1.61
C ALA A 85 -11.24 -6.09 -1.89
N PHE A 86 -11.43 -7.09 -1.04
CA PHE A 86 -10.75 -8.38 -1.14
C PHE A 86 -11.76 -9.44 -1.58
N ASN A 87 -11.50 -10.05 -2.72
CA ASN A 87 -12.32 -11.10 -3.28
C ASN A 87 -11.56 -12.42 -3.26
N HIS A 88 -12.26 -13.50 -2.90
CA HIS A 88 -11.71 -14.86 -2.87
C HIS A 88 -12.77 -15.82 -3.38
N GLN A 89 -12.48 -16.53 -4.47
CA GLN A 89 -13.36 -17.55 -5.07
C GLN A 89 -14.70 -17.08 -5.68
N GLY A 90 -14.85 -15.79 -6.00
CA GLY A 90 -16.06 -15.29 -6.68
C GLY A 90 -17.28 -15.30 -5.77
#